data_AF-A0A956PCM7-F1
#
_entry.id   AF-A0A956PCM7-F1
#
_cell.length_a   1.000
_cell.length_b   1.000
_cell.length_c   1.000
_cell.angle_alpha   90.00
_cell.angle_beta   90.00
_cell.angle_gamma   90.00
#
_symmetry.space_group_name_H-M   'P 1'
#
loop_
_entity.id
_entity.type
_entity.pdbx_description
1 polymer ?
#
loop_
_entity_poly.entity_id
_entity_poly.type
_entity_poly.pdbx_seq_one_letter_code
_entity_poly.pdbx_strand_id
1 'polypeptide(L)'
;LFTAIEAVQPRADEPATVVLLTPQGRPLTRALVADLAAHPRLLLVCGRYEGIDERVRAHLVDVEVSVGDVVVSGGELPAMLLLDAVARQVPGVLGSEASLEEESFEGGLLEYPHYTRPAEFRGMGVPEVLLSGDHAKIRAWRLEQARARTAARRPDLLEKKSS
;
A
#
# COMPACT_ATOMS: atom_id res chain seq x y z
N LEU A 1 -8.25 -1.78 26.75
CA LEU A 1 -7.54 -2.40 25.61
C LEU A 1 -7.22 -3.87 25.88
N PHE A 2 -6.54 -4.23 26.98
CA PHE A 2 -6.37 -5.63 27.42
C PHE A 2 -7.63 -6.49 27.27
N THR A 3 -8.70 -6.12 27.98
CA THR A 3 -9.97 -6.85 27.95
C THR A 3 -10.57 -6.97 26.54
N ALA A 4 -10.42 -5.95 25.69
CA ALA A 4 -10.98 -5.99 24.34
C ALA A 4 -10.18 -6.93 23.43
N ILE A 5 -8.85 -6.89 23.50
CA ILE A 5 -7.96 -7.75 22.73
C ILE A 5 -8.14 -9.22 23.18
N GLU A 6 -8.14 -9.47 24.50
CA GLU A 6 -8.37 -10.79 25.10
C GLU A 6 -9.76 -11.35 24.76
N ALA A 7 -10.77 -10.52 24.61
CA ALA A 7 -12.11 -10.96 24.20
C ALA A 7 -12.22 -11.25 22.68
N VAL A 8 -11.39 -10.62 21.86
CA VAL A 8 -11.40 -10.81 20.39
C VAL A 8 -10.52 -11.97 19.97
N GLN A 9 -9.39 -12.20 20.64
CA GLN A 9 -8.46 -13.29 20.28
C GLN A 9 -9.15 -14.66 20.13
N PRO A 10 -10.02 -15.11 21.07
CA PRO A 10 -10.69 -16.42 20.99
C PRO A 10 -11.78 -16.53 19.92
N ARG A 11 -12.08 -15.46 19.16
CA ARG A 11 -13.14 -15.48 18.12
C ARG A 11 -12.72 -16.18 16.82
N ALA A 12 -11.45 -16.56 16.70
CA ALA A 12 -10.91 -17.38 15.62
C ALA A 12 -9.77 -18.24 16.20
N ASP A 13 -9.52 -19.40 15.59
CA ASP A 13 -8.51 -20.34 16.06
C ASP A 13 -7.09 -19.81 15.81
N GLU A 14 -6.89 -19.05 14.74
CA GLU A 14 -5.60 -18.45 14.42
C GLU A 14 -5.32 -17.25 15.35
N PRO A 15 -4.14 -17.20 15.99
CA PRO A 15 -3.73 -16.02 16.75
C PRO A 15 -3.59 -14.82 15.81
N ALA A 16 -4.14 -13.68 16.20
CA ALA A 16 -3.99 -12.46 15.42
C ALA A 16 -2.65 -11.79 15.72
N THR A 17 -1.99 -11.29 14.67
CA THR A 17 -0.93 -10.28 14.80
C THR A 17 -1.56 -8.95 15.15
N VAL A 18 -1.23 -8.42 16.33
CA VAL A 18 -1.80 -7.18 16.87
C VAL A 18 -1.00 -5.99 16.33
N VAL A 19 -1.67 -5.18 15.50
CA VAL A 19 -1.09 -4.03 14.83
C VAL A 19 -1.62 -2.75 15.46
N LEU A 20 -0.73 -1.93 16.03
CA LEU A 20 -1.06 -0.60 16.52
C LEU A 20 -0.86 0.45 15.44
N LEU A 21 -1.90 1.24 15.20
CA LEU A 21 -1.83 2.38 14.30
C LEU A 21 -1.36 3.61 15.09
N THR A 22 -0.14 4.05 14.81
CA THR A 22 0.53 5.14 15.54
C THR A 22 1.56 5.84 14.66
N PRO A 23 1.71 7.18 14.75
CA PRO A 23 2.74 7.91 14.00
C PRO A 23 4.18 7.49 14.38
N GLN A 24 4.37 6.83 15.53
CA GLN A 24 5.67 6.30 15.98
C GLN A 24 6.07 4.98 15.30
N GLY A 25 5.15 4.37 14.57
CA GLY A 25 5.34 3.06 13.97
C GLY A 25 6.21 3.08 12.72
N ARG A 26 6.47 1.88 12.19
CA ARG A 26 7.15 1.71 10.91
C ARG A 26 6.31 2.35 9.79
N PRO A 27 6.91 3.12 8.87
CA PRO A 27 6.17 3.68 7.74
C PRO A 27 5.49 2.58 6.90
N LEU A 28 4.22 2.81 6.55
CA LEU A 28 3.46 1.94 5.68
C LEU A 28 4.05 1.97 4.26
N THR A 29 4.64 0.85 3.87
CA THR A 29 5.27 0.65 2.56
C THR A 29 4.69 -0.59 1.89
N ARG A 30 4.82 -0.71 0.57
CA ARG A 30 4.42 -1.93 -0.17
C ARG A 30 5.00 -3.20 0.46
N ALA A 31 6.26 -3.16 0.88
CA ALA A 31 6.93 -4.29 1.53
C ALA A 31 6.26 -4.66 2.87
N LEU A 32 5.92 -3.66 3.69
CA LEU A 32 5.20 -3.90 4.94
C LEU A 32 3.77 -4.39 4.71
N VAL A 33 3.08 -3.92 3.66
CA VAL A 33 1.76 -4.43 3.29
C VAL A 33 1.86 -5.90 2.88
N ALA A 34 2.87 -6.29 2.10
CA ALA A 34 3.08 -7.68 1.70
C ALA A 34 3.43 -8.60 2.87
N ASP A 35 4.27 -8.11 3.79
CA ASP A 35 4.58 -8.78 5.06
C ASP A 35 3.29 -9.03 5.88
N LEU A 36 2.49 -7.98 6.09
CA LEU A 36 1.23 -8.06 6.84
C LEU A 36 0.18 -8.94 6.14
N ALA A 37 0.13 -8.95 4.81
CA ALA A 37 -0.79 -9.80 4.05
C ALA A 37 -0.46 -11.30 4.14
N ALA A 38 0.79 -11.65 4.49
CA ALA A 38 1.20 -13.04 4.71
C ALA A 38 0.73 -13.59 6.07
N HIS A 39 0.31 -12.72 7.01
CA HIS A 39 -0.25 -13.15 8.28
C HIS A 39 -1.69 -13.65 8.10
N PRO A 40 -2.06 -14.79 8.72
CA PRO A 40 -3.39 -15.37 8.55
C PRO A 40 -4.50 -14.48 9.14
N ARG A 41 -4.15 -13.66 10.14
CA ARG A 41 -5.10 -12.82 10.87
C ARG A 41 -4.40 -11.60 11.45
N LEU A 42 -5.02 -10.44 11.25
CA LEU A 42 -4.59 -9.16 11.83
C LEU A 42 -5.65 -8.64 12.82
N LEU A 43 -5.20 -8.03 13.92
CA LEU A 43 -6.04 -7.28 14.85
C LEU A 43 -5.54 -5.83 14.88
N LEU A 44 -6.35 -4.92 14.36
CA LEU A 44 -5.99 -3.51 14.25
C LEU A 44 -6.43 -2.74 15.51
N VAL A 45 -5.47 -2.11 16.19
CA VAL A 45 -5.71 -1.28 17.37
C VAL A 45 -5.69 0.19 16.98
N CYS A 46 -6.87 0.80 17.01
CA CYS A 46 -7.07 2.21 16.70
C CYS A 46 -6.95 3.06 17.98
N GLY A 47 -5.82 3.74 18.17
CA GLY A 47 -5.67 4.73 19.23
C GLY A 47 -6.57 5.95 19.02
N ARG A 48 -7.03 6.57 20.11
CA ARG A 48 -7.69 7.89 20.13
C ARG A 48 -7.10 8.75 21.23
N TYR A 49 -7.43 10.04 21.22
CA TYR A 49 -6.93 11.04 22.18
C TYR A 49 -5.40 11.20 22.07
N GLU A 50 -4.72 11.46 23.19
CA GLU A 50 -3.27 11.70 23.26
C GLU A 50 -2.42 10.43 23.02
N GLY A 51 -3.04 9.24 23.03
CA GLY A 51 -2.35 7.98 22.81
C GLY A 51 -2.97 6.82 23.58
N ILE A 52 -2.22 5.71 23.64
CA ILE A 52 -2.59 4.53 24.42
C ILE A 52 -1.57 4.29 25.53
N ASP A 53 -1.99 3.57 26.57
CA ASP A 53 -1.11 3.20 27.69
C ASP A 53 0.09 2.37 27.19
N GLU A 54 1.30 2.77 27.59
CA GLU A 54 2.56 2.12 27.18
C GLU A 54 2.61 0.63 27.53
N ARG A 55 1.90 0.17 28.56
CA ARG A 55 1.84 -1.27 28.89
C ARG A 55 1.07 -2.06 27.84
N VAL A 56 0.07 -1.44 27.19
CA VAL A 56 -0.62 -2.07 26.06
C VAL A 56 0.36 -2.23 24.89
N ARG A 57 1.15 -1.20 24.60
CA ARG A 57 2.21 -1.26 23.58
C ARG A 57 3.21 -2.35 23.88
N ALA A 58 3.76 -2.37 25.09
CA ALA A 58 4.83 -3.28 25.48
C ALA A 58 4.41 -4.75 25.59
N HIS A 59 3.14 -5.04 25.86
CA HIS A 59 2.69 -6.41 26.17
C HIS A 59 1.73 -7.02 25.16
N LEU A 60 1.04 -6.22 24.34
CA LEU A 60 -0.01 -6.72 23.44
C LEU A 60 0.23 -6.41 21.98
N VAL A 61 1.14 -5.48 21.64
CA VAL A 61 1.35 -5.04 20.25
C VAL A 61 2.54 -5.77 19.65
N ASP A 62 2.33 -6.39 18.49
CA ASP A 62 3.40 -7.06 17.74
C ASP A 62 4.07 -6.09 16.75
N VAL A 63 3.26 -5.23 16.12
CA VAL A 63 3.73 -4.31 15.07
C VAL A 63 3.10 -2.93 15.26
N GLU A 64 3.93 -1.90 15.17
CA GLU A 64 3.47 -0.51 15.09
C GLU A 64 3.59 0.00 13.66
N VAL A 65 2.52 0.62 13.16
CA VAL A 65 2.44 1.11 11.78
C VAL A 65 2.04 2.58 11.75
N SER A 66 2.84 3.37 11.06
CA SER A 66 2.54 4.76 10.71
C SER A 66 2.14 4.85 9.24
N VAL A 67 1.05 5.54 8.93
CA VAL A 67 0.61 5.76 7.54
C VAL A 67 1.24 7.01 6.89
N GLY A 68 2.11 7.69 7.62
CA GLY A 68 2.86 8.85 7.15
C GLY A 68 3.18 9.82 8.28
N ASP A 69 3.99 10.84 7.96
CA ASP A 69 4.42 11.89 8.89
C ASP A 69 3.31 12.94 9.08
N VAL A 70 2.14 12.47 9.54
CA VAL A 70 0.93 13.24 9.76
C VAL A 70 0.22 12.77 11.03
N VAL A 71 -0.48 13.67 11.71
CA VAL A 71 -1.32 13.35 12.86
C VAL A 71 -2.78 13.45 12.46
N VAL A 72 -3.55 12.40 12.80
CA VAL A 72 -5.00 12.32 12.60
C VAL A 72 -5.69 12.12 13.96
N SER A 73 -6.99 12.38 14.02
CA SER A 73 -7.76 12.34 15.28
C SER A 73 -7.89 10.95 15.91
N GLY A 74 -7.64 9.88 15.14
CA GLY A 74 -7.72 8.51 15.61
C GLY A 74 -7.19 7.52 14.57
N GLY A 75 -6.90 6.31 15.05
CA GLY A 75 -6.32 5.23 14.25
C GLY A 75 -7.26 4.60 13.21
N GLU A 76 -8.53 4.99 13.15
CA GLU A 76 -9.52 4.39 12.25
C GLU A 76 -9.23 4.63 10.77
N LEU A 77 -8.85 5.86 10.39
CA LEU A 77 -8.45 6.16 9.01
C LEU A 77 -7.17 5.40 8.61
N PRO A 78 -6.10 5.41 9.43
CA PRO A 78 -4.94 4.53 9.22
C PRO A 78 -5.29 3.05 9.10
N ALA A 79 -6.20 2.54 9.94
CA ALA A 79 -6.62 1.15 9.93
C ALA A 79 -7.38 0.80 8.63
N MET A 80 -8.27 1.67 8.16
CA MET A 80 -8.96 1.47 6.87
C MET A 80 -7.99 1.52 5.69
N LEU A 81 -6.99 2.41 5.71
CA LEU A 81 -5.96 2.46 4.67
C LEU A 81 -5.12 1.18 4.65
N LEU A 82 -4.68 0.70 5.82
CA LEU A 82 -3.94 -0.55 5.94
C LEU A 82 -4.78 -1.74 5.48
N LEU A 83 -6.05 -1.80 5.89
CA LEU A 83 -6.98 -2.86 5.52
C LEU A 83 -7.17 -2.93 3.99
N ASP A 84 -7.40 -1.79 3.32
CA ASP A 84 -7.53 -1.72 1.86
C ASP A 84 -6.26 -2.22 1.16
N ALA A 85 -5.10 -1.73 1.60
CA ALA A 85 -3.81 -2.11 1.01
C ALA A 85 -3.52 -3.61 1.17
N VAL A 86 -3.79 -4.19 2.35
CA VAL A 86 -3.60 -5.62 2.64
C VAL A 86 -4.60 -6.47 1.86
N ALA A 87 -5.89 -6.09 1.86
CA ALA A 87 -6.94 -6.85 1.20
C ALA A 87 -6.68 -7.00 -0.31
N ARG A 88 -6.12 -5.96 -0.95
CA ARG A 88 -5.74 -6.01 -2.37
C ARG A 88 -4.67 -7.05 -2.70
N GLN A 89 -3.86 -7.49 -1.72
CA GLN A 89 -2.86 -8.54 -1.91
C GLN A 89 -3.42 -9.95 -1.70
N VAL A 90 -4.64 -10.09 -1.17
CA VAL A 90 -5.26 -11.39 -0.93
C VAL A 90 -5.75 -11.98 -2.27
N PRO A 91 -5.34 -13.22 -2.62
CA PRO A 91 -5.79 -13.86 -3.85
C PRO A 91 -7.31 -13.88 -3.98
N GLY A 92 -7.81 -13.52 -5.17
CA GLY A 92 -9.25 -13.48 -5.47
C GLY A 92 -9.96 -12.17 -5.10
N VAL A 93 -9.30 -11.22 -4.43
CA VAL A 93 -9.89 -9.88 -4.18
C VAL A 93 -9.81 -8.99 -5.43
N LEU A 94 -8.65 -8.98 -6.10
CA LEU A 94 -8.49 -8.30 -7.38
C LEU A 94 -8.81 -9.25 -8.54
N GLY A 95 -9.59 -8.78 -9.52
CA GLY A 95 -10.05 -9.59 -10.65
C GLY A 95 -8.96 -9.98 -11.66
N SER A 96 -7.78 -9.36 -11.61
CA SER A 96 -6.64 -9.72 -12.47
C SER A 96 -5.32 -9.62 -11.70
N GLU A 97 -4.59 -10.73 -11.57
CA GLU A 97 -3.27 -10.74 -10.92
C GLU A 97 -2.26 -9.84 -11.65
N ALA A 98 -2.40 -9.72 -12.98
CA ALA A 98 -1.55 -8.87 -13.83
C ALA A 98 -1.61 -7.37 -13.48
N SER A 99 -2.66 -6.89 -12.78
CA SER A 99 -2.71 -5.48 -12.38
C SER A 99 -1.69 -5.14 -11.30
N LEU A 100 -1.35 -6.11 -10.43
CA LEU A 100 -0.41 -5.87 -9.33
C LEU A 100 1.05 -5.73 -9.81
N GLU A 101 1.40 -6.34 -10.94
CA GLU A 101 2.77 -6.33 -11.49
C GLU A 101 3.14 -5.01 -12.19
N GLU A 102 2.15 -4.21 -12.61
CA GLU A 102 2.36 -2.94 -13.31
C GLU A 102 2.06 -1.71 -12.44
N GLU A 103 1.77 -1.90 -11.15
CA GLU A 103 1.41 -0.83 -10.22
C GLU A 103 2.60 0.03 -9.76
N SER A 104 2.28 1.22 -9.25
CA SER A 104 3.31 2.07 -8.64
C SER A 104 3.97 1.37 -7.46
N PHE A 105 5.26 1.64 -7.28
CA PHE A 105 6.17 1.05 -6.31
C PHE A 105 6.56 -0.41 -6.59
N GLU A 106 5.93 -1.07 -7.56
CA GLU A 106 6.43 -2.34 -8.10
C GLU A 106 7.76 -2.10 -8.82
N GLY A 107 8.75 -2.93 -8.49
CA GLY A 107 10.12 -2.71 -8.95
C GLY A 107 10.63 -1.27 -8.72
N GLY A 108 10.16 -0.55 -7.69
CA GLY A 108 10.64 0.79 -7.33
C GLY A 108 10.36 1.90 -8.35
N LEU A 109 9.38 1.75 -9.23
CA LEU A 109 8.98 2.78 -10.20
C LEU A 109 7.55 3.26 -9.95
N LEU A 110 7.25 4.50 -10.32
CA LEU A 110 5.88 4.96 -10.48
C LEU A 110 5.30 4.37 -11.77
N GLU A 111 4.00 4.09 -11.74
CA GLU A 111 3.25 3.60 -12.91
C GLU A 111 3.29 4.60 -14.07
N TYR A 112 3.23 4.08 -15.29
CA TYR A 112 3.19 4.84 -16.54
C TYR A 112 1.86 5.63 -16.72
N PRO A 113 1.77 6.61 -17.64
CA PRO A 113 0.51 7.29 -17.92
C PRO A 113 -0.51 6.35 -18.60
N HIS A 114 -1.75 6.39 -18.09
CA HIS A 114 -2.88 5.71 -18.69
C HIS A 114 -3.67 6.64 -19.61
N TYR A 115 -4.14 6.08 -20.71
CA TYR A 115 -5.00 6.74 -21.68
C TYR A 115 -6.21 5.87 -21.94
N THR A 116 -7.38 6.49 -22.06
CA THR A 116 -8.63 5.82 -22.40
C THR A 116 -9.36 6.64 -23.46
N ARG A 117 -10.45 6.08 -23.99
CA ARG A 117 -11.25 6.76 -25.02
C ARG A 117 -11.81 8.10 -24.47
N PRO A 118 -11.96 9.13 -25.32
CA PRO A 118 -11.70 9.15 -26.77
C PRO A 118 -10.20 9.30 -27.13
N ALA A 119 -9.85 8.99 -28.39
CA ALA A 119 -8.46 9.06 -28.88
C ALA A 119 -7.89 10.50 -28.92
N GLU A 120 -8.76 11.50 -29.01
CA GLU A 120 -8.41 12.90 -28.85
C GLU A 120 -9.41 13.55 -27.90
N PHE A 121 -8.89 14.29 -26.91
CA PHE A 121 -9.70 15.07 -25.98
C PHE A 121 -9.19 16.51 -25.96
N ARG A 122 -9.98 17.45 -26.51
CA ARG A 122 -9.65 18.89 -26.56
C ARG A 122 -8.29 19.18 -27.24
N GLY A 123 -8.01 18.52 -28.36
CA GLY A 123 -6.72 18.65 -29.07
C GLY A 123 -5.56 17.90 -28.42
N MET A 124 -5.77 17.18 -27.31
CA MET A 124 -4.76 16.31 -26.71
C MET A 124 -4.98 14.86 -27.19
N GLY A 125 -4.07 14.38 -28.03
CA GLY A 125 -4.11 13.03 -28.59
C GLY A 125 -3.50 11.98 -27.64
N VAL A 126 -4.01 10.75 -27.74
CA VAL A 126 -3.36 9.56 -27.19
C VAL A 126 -2.05 9.30 -27.97
N PRO A 127 -0.93 9.00 -27.31
CA PRO A 127 0.33 8.67 -27.98
C PRO A 127 0.14 7.59 -29.05
N GLU A 128 0.64 7.83 -30.26
CA GLU A 128 0.45 6.93 -31.42
C GLU A 128 0.92 5.49 -31.15
N VAL A 129 1.98 5.33 -30.36
CA VAL A 129 2.49 4.02 -29.93
C VAL A 129 1.43 3.19 -29.20
N LEU A 130 0.54 3.81 -28.43
CA LEU A 130 -0.56 3.14 -27.75
C LEU A 130 -1.71 2.76 -28.69
N LEU A 131 -1.79 3.40 -29.85
CA LEU A 131 -2.77 3.11 -30.90
C LEU A 131 -2.28 2.06 -31.91
N SER A 132 -0.98 1.72 -31.87
CA SER A 132 -0.34 0.86 -32.87
C SER A 132 -0.71 -0.63 -32.77
N GLY A 133 -1.23 -1.08 -31.63
CA GLY A 133 -1.46 -2.51 -31.33
C GLY A 133 -0.17 -3.33 -31.14
N ASP A 134 1.02 -2.71 -31.26
CA ASP A 134 2.30 -3.37 -31.09
C ASP A 134 2.63 -3.51 -29.59
N HIS A 135 2.31 -4.67 -29.02
CA HIS A 135 2.52 -4.95 -27.61
C HIS A 135 3.98 -4.78 -27.16
N ALA A 136 4.97 -5.04 -28.03
CA ALA A 136 6.37 -4.87 -27.66
C ALA A 136 6.75 -3.39 -27.54
N LYS A 137 6.32 -2.56 -28.52
CA LYS A 137 6.53 -1.10 -28.45
C LYS A 137 5.77 -0.46 -27.30
N ILE A 138 4.55 -0.92 -27.02
CA ILE A 138 3.75 -0.44 -25.90
C ILE A 138 4.45 -0.72 -24.57
N ARG A 139 4.96 -1.95 -24.35
CA ARG A 139 5.70 -2.28 -23.13
C ARG A 139 6.98 -1.46 -22.97
N ALA A 140 7.75 -1.31 -24.05
CA ALA A 140 8.98 -0.51 -24.02
C ALA A 140 8.69 0.96 -23.67
N TRP A 141 7.68 1.54 -24.31
CA TRP A 141 7.24 2.92 -24.04
C TRP A 141 6.73 3.08 -22.60
N ARG A 142 5.92 2.14 -22.10
CA ARG A 142 5.43 2.17 -20.70
C ARG A 142 6.58 2.19 -19.70
N LEU A 143 7.59 1.33 -19.89
CA LEU A 143 8.77 1.29 -19.03
C LEU A 143 9.56 2.61 -19.07
N GLU A 144 9.74 3.18 -20.26
CA GLU A 144 10.41 4.48 -20.43
C GLU A 144 9.66 5.60 -19.69
N GLN A 145 8.34 5.67 -19.86
CA GLN A 145 7.51 6.66 -19.18
C GLN A 145 7.48 6.49 -17.66
N ALA A 146 7.44 5.25 -17.17
CA ALA A 146 7.53 4.95 -15.74
C ALA A 146 8.85 5.45 -15.15
N ARG A 147 9.99 5.18 -15.81
CA ARG A 147 11.32 5.68 -15.39
C ARG A 147 11.39 7.20 -15.41
N ALA A 148 10.95 7.83 -16.50
CA ALA A 148 10.96 9.29 -16.64
C ALA A 148 10.10 9.96 -15.57
N ARG A 149 8.89 9.44 -15.31
CA ARG A 149 7.99 9.94 -14.26
C ARG A 149 8.58 9.77 -12.87
N THR A 150 9.21 8.63 -12.60
CA THR A 150 9.85 8.36 -11.32
C THR A 150 11.00 9.34 -11.08
N ALA A 151 11.90 9.51 -12.05
CA ALA A 151 13.00 10.46 -11.96
C ALA A 151 12.51 11.90 -11.71
N ALA A 152 11.40 12.30 -12.36
CA ALA A 152 10.86 13.65 -12.22
C ALA A 152 10.11 13.91 -10.91
N ARG A 153 9.41 12.90 -10.36
CA ARG A 153 8.47 13.09 -9.23
C ARG A 153 8.90 12.46 -7.92
N ARG A 154 9.63 11.34 -7.99
CA ARG A 154 10.06 10.52 -6.86
C ARG A 154 11.48 10.00 -7.10
N PRO A 155 12.48 10.91 -7.27
CA PRO A 155 13.86 10.51 -7.52
C PRO A 155 14.41 9.62 -6.39
N ASP A 156 13.90 9.79 -5.16
CA ASP A 156 14.21 8.96 -3.99
C ASP A 156 13.95 7.46 -4.20
N LEU A 157 13.02 7.08 -5.08
CA LEU A 157 12.75 5.68 -5.40
C LEU A 157 13.84 5.05 -6.28
N LEU A 158 14.58 5.86 -7.05
CA LEU A 158 15.68 5.39 -7.90
C LEU A 158 16.97 5.21 -7.09
N GLU A 159 17.20 6.08 -6.10
CA GLU A 159 18.38 6.00 -5.22
C GLU A 159 18.39 4.71 -4.38
N LYS A 160 17.21 4.28 -3.91
CA LYS A 160 17.05 3.05 -3.11
C LYS A 160 17.40 1.76 -3.84
N LYS A 161 17.55 1.76 -5.17
CA LYS A 161 17.98 0.58 -5.95
C LYS A 161 19.50 0.42 -6.04
N SER A 162 20.27 1.41 -5.60
CA SER A 162 21.73 1.44 -5.83
C SER A 162 22.57 0.89 -4.66
N SER A 163 21.93 0.28 -3.66
CA SER A 163 22.60 -0.38 -2.51
C SER A 163 22.17 -1.83 -2.38
#